data_AF-A0A7J8RPS0-F1
#
_entry.id   AF-A0A7J8RPS0-F1
#
_cell.length_a   1.000
_cell.length_b   1.000
_cell.length_c   1.000
_cell.angle_alpha   90.00
_cell.angle_beta   90.00
_cell.angle_gamma   90.00
#
_symmetry.space_group_name_H-M   'P 1'
#
loop_
_entity.id
_entity.type
_entity.pdbx_description
1 polymer ?
#
loop_
_entity_poly.entity_id
_entity_poly.type
_entity_poly.pdbx_seq_one_letter_code
_entity_poly.pdbx_strand_id
1 'polypeptide(L)'
;MQRIALVYFVVALIETLTTKRRPLVLSPGHLSIFTAYRWQWIGGFIAFSFYMITTYSLYIPDWSFINHKEGKAYTVKCGMRGHLGHACNAVGYVDREILGINHLYKSPAWQHLKACTLSSPRSGPFREDAPGWCHANFEPEGLLSSISAILSGTIGIHYGHVLMHFKGHSQRLKQWLSMAIGLLVLAFLLHFSHAIPINKQLYTISYVCLTAGAAGVVFSGFYILIDVWGLRTPFLFLEWIGMNSMLIFVLGAQGILAAFINGWYYNNPDKTLVTWIKTHVFIDAWHSWNLGTLLYVIFAEITFYGVLAGILHKLGMYWKL
;
A
#
# COMPACT_ATOMS: atom_id res chain seq x y z
N MET A 1 -4.02 -7.08 -4.35
CA MET A 1 -3.24 -7.62 -5.51
C MET A 1 -3.74 -7.09 -6.85
N GLN A 2 -5.05 -7.00 -7.06
CA GLN A 2 -5.64 -6.51 -8.32
C GLN A 2 -5.15 -5.10 -8.70
N ARG A 3 -5.13 -4.16 -7.74
CA ARG A 3 -4.60 -2.80 -7.93
C ARG A 3 -3.16 -2.79 -8.43
N ILE A 4 -2.26 -3.51 -7.76
CA ILE A 4 -0.82 -3.53 -8.10
C ILE A 4 -0.62 -4.08 -9.52
N ALA A 5 -1.33 -5.15 -9.88
CA ALA A 5 -1.28 -5.72 -11.22
C ALA A 5 -1.74 -4.71 -12.29
N LEU A 6 -2.84 -3.99 -12.05
CA LEU A 6 -3.34 -2.95 -12.96
C LEU A 6 -2.33 -1.81 -13.11
N VAL A 7 -1.73 -1.34 -12.02
CA VAL A 7 -0.70 -0.29 -12.05
C VAL A 7 0.49 -0.73 -12.90
N TYR A 8 1.04 -1.93 -12.66
CA TYR A 8 2.15 -2.45 -13.46
C TYR A 8 1.78 -2.63 -14.92
N PHE A 9 0.59 -3.16 -15.21
CA PHE A 9 0.10 -3.31 -16.58
C PHE A 9 0.05 -1.96 -17.31
N VAL A 10 -0.56 -0.93 -16.70
CA VAL A 10 -0.67 0.40 -17.32
C VAL A 10 0.70 1.02 -17.53
N VAL A 11 1.58 1.00 -16.53
CA VAL A 11 2.89 1.63 -16.70
C VAL A 11 3.77 0.85 -17.68
N ALA A 12 3.73 -0.48 -17.67
CA ALA A 12 4.43 -1.32 -18.64
C ALA A 12 3.90 -1.09 -20.07
N LEU A 13 2.59 -0.91 -20.24
CA LEU A 13 1.98 -0.57 -21.52
C LEU A 13 2.49 0.78 -22.04
N ILE A 14 2.53 1.81 -21.19
CA ILE A 14 3.10 3.12 -21.58
C ILE A 14 4.59 2.98 -21.94
N GLU A 15 5.35 2.24 -21.13
CA GLU A 15 6.78 2.01 -21.29
C GLU A 15 7.06 1.29 -22.62
N THR A 16 6.35 0.21 -22.93
CA THR A 16 6.48 -0.55 -24.18
C THR A 16 6.13 0.29 -25.40
N LEU A 17 4.99 0.99 -25.39
CA LEU A 17 4.56 1.85 -26.51
C LEU A 17 5.50 3.03 -26.79
N THR A 18 6.25 3.47 -25.78
CA THR A 18 7.14 4.66 -25.88
C THR A 18 8.61 4.30 -26.05
N THR A 19 8.96 3.01 -26.07
CA THR A 19 10.36 2.52 -26.16
C THR A 19 11.11 3.11 -27.36
N LYS A 20 10.48 3.22 -28.53
CA LYS A 20 11.10 3.76 -29.75
C LYS A 20 11.40 5.27 -29.70
N ARG A 21 10.88 6.01 -28.71
CA ARG A 21 11.03 7.47 -28.59
C ARG A 21 12.01 7.88 -27.49
N ARG A 22 12.78 6.94 -26.93
CA ARG A 22 13.68 7.21 -25.79
C ARG A 22 15.04 7.76 -26.26
N PRO A 23 15.56 8.81 -25.60
CA PRO A 23 16.92 9.24 -25.82
C PRO A 23 17.90 8.21 -25.25
N LEU A 24 18.90 7.81 -26.03
CA LEU A 24 19.97 6.90 -25.62
C LEU A 24 20.98 7.54 -24.66
N VAL A 25 21.08 8.88 -24.67
CA VAL A 25 21.98 9.68 -23.84
C VAL A 25 21.17 10.81 -23.22
N LEU A 26 21.19 10.90 -21.89
CA LEU A 26 20.50 11.96 -21.15
C LEU A 26 21.46 13.14 -20.93
N SER A 27 21.03 14.36 -21.25
CA SER A 27 21.82 15.56 -20.95
C SER A 27 21.91 15.80 -19.44
N PRO A 28 23.03 16.32 -18.92
CA PRO A 28 23.17 16.60 -17.49
C PRO A 28 22.28 17.78 -17.08
N GLY A 29 21.05 17.47 -16.66
CA GLY A 29 20.11 18.49 -16.18
C GLY A 29 19.06 17.87 -15.26
N HIS A 30 18.55 18.65 -14.30
CA HIS A 30 17.61 18.13 -13.30
C HIS A 30 16.27 17.71 -13.94
N LEU A 31 15.86 18.43 -14.99
CA LEU A 31 14.62 18.21 -15.74
C LEU A 31 14.77 17.22 -16.91
N SER A 32 16.00 16.85 -17.26
CA SER A 32 16.27 16.00 -18.43
C SER A 32 15.53 14.66 -18.37
N ILE A 33 15.43 14.09 -17.17
CA ILE A 33 14.75 12.81 -16.93
C ILE A 33 13.23 12.94 -17.07
N PHE A 34 12.65 14.08 -16.67
CA PHE A 34 11.22 14.35 -16.87
C PHE A 34 10.91 14.51 -18.35
N THR A 35 11.78 15.15 -19.12
CA THR A 35 11.63 15.29 -20.57
C THR A 35 11.75 13.94 -21.28
N ALA A 36 12.72 13.10 -20.90
CA ALA A 36 12.89 11.77 -21.49
C ALA A 36 11.71 10.83 -21.19
N TYR A 37 11.16 10.90 -19.98
CA TYR A 37 10.04 10.07 -19.54
C TYR A 37 8.70 10.81 -19.51
N ARG A 38 8.55 11.84 -20.37
CA ARG A 38 7.35 12.69 -20.40
C ARG A 38 6.05 11.92 -20.57
N TRP A 39 6.05 10.83 -21.33
CA TRP A 39 4.84 10.04 -21.59
C TRP A 39 4.35 9.29 -20.35
N GLN A 40 5.26 8.87 -19.46
CA GLN A 40 4.88 8.27 -18.19
C GLN A 40 4.24 9.31 -17.27
N TRP A 41 4.82 10.51 -17.21
CA TRP A 41 4.26 11.63 -16.44
C TRP A 41 2.93 12.11 -17.01
N ILE A 42 2.76 12.14 -18.33
CA ILE A 42 1.46 12.42 -18.97
C ILE A 42 0.43 11.36 -18.57
N GLY A 43 0.78 10.07 -18.63
CA GLY A 43 -0.12 8.99 -18.18
C GLY A 43 -0.51 9.13 -16.71
N GLY A 44 0.44 9.41 -15.83
CA GLY A 44 0.19 9.68 -14.41
C GLY A 44 -0.68 10.92 -14.19
N PHE A 45 -0.47 11.99 -14.97
CA PHE A 45 -1.26 13.22 -14.90
C PHE A 45 -2.70 13.03 -15.40
N ILE A 46 -2.91 12.22 -16.44
CA ILE A 46 -4.25 11.83 -16.91
C ILE A 46 -4.98 11.05 -15.83
N ALA A 47 -4.32 10.06 -15.21
CA ALA A 47 -4.89 9.29 -14.11
C ALA A 47 -5.24 10.17 -12.90
N PHE A 48 -4.34 11.09 -12.54
CA PHE A 48 -4.57 12.09 -11.50
C PHE A 48 -5.79 12.97 -11.82
N SER A 49 -5.86 13.52 -13.03
CA SER A 49 -6.94 14.43 -13.44
C SER A 49 -8.28 13.71 -13.45
N PHE A 50 -8.32 12.49 -13.98
CA PHE A 50 -9.51 11.64 -13.94
C PHE A 50 -9.97 11.37 -12.50
N TYR A 51 -9.05 10.95 -11.63
CA TYR A 51 -9.35 10.72 -10.21
C TYR A 51 -9.92 11.96 -9.54
N MET A 52 -9.27 13.12 -9.71
CA MET A 52 -9.70 14.38 -9.07
C MET A 52 -11.06 14.85 -9.60
N ILE A 53 -11.26 14.84 -10.92
CA ILE A 53 -12.52 15.24 -11.54
C ILE A 53 -13.66 14.35 -11.03
N THR A 54 -13.50 13.03 -11.08
CA THR A 54 -14.55 12.10 -10.61
C THR A 54 -14.79 12.25 -9.12
N THR A 55 -13.74 12.43 -8.33
CA THR A 55 -13.87 12.52 -6.86
C THR A 55 -14.64 13.76 -6.39
N TYR A 56 -14.44 14.90 -7.06
CA TYR A 56 -15.05 16.17 -6.65
C TYR A 56 -16.31 16.55 -7.42
N SER A 57 -16.47 16.09 -8.66
CA SER A 57 -17.60 16.49 -9.51
C SER A 57 -18.83 15.59 -9.35
N LEU A 58 -18.63 14.33 -8.94
CA LEU A 58 -19.69 13.34 -8.87
C LEU A 58 -20.63 13.61 -7.69
N TYR A 59 -21.93 13.61 -7.98
CA TYR A 59 -22.97 13.69 -6.96
C TYR A 59 -23.27 12.31 -6.40
N ILE A 60 -23.32 12.22 -5.07
CA ILE A 60 -23.49 10.96 -4.36
C ILE A 60 -24.89 10.97 -3.73
N PRO A 61 -25.85 10.23 -4.32
CA PRO A 61 -27.20 10.11 -3.77
C PRO A 61 -27.20 9.27 -2.49
N ASP A 62 -28.30 9.37 -1.75
CA ASP A 62 -28.59 8.48 -0.64
C ASP A 62 -28.74 7.05 -1.15
N TRP A 63 -28.23 6.08 -0.39
CA TRP A 63 -28.26 4.67 -0.81
C TRP A 63 -28.60 3.78 0.38
N SER A 64 -29.19 2.62 0.08
CA SER A 64 -29.57 1.63 1.09
C SER A 64 -29.00 0.26 0.74
N PHE A 65 -28.75 -0.55 1.75
CA PHE A 65 -28.22 -1.90 1.60
C PHE A 65 -28.75 -2.81 2.70
N ILE A 66 -28.74 -4.12 2.43
CA ILE A 66 -29.17 -5.15 3.39
C ILE A 66 -27.92 -5.79 3.98
N ASN A 67 -27.79 -5.74 5.30
CA ASN A 67 -26.74 -6.49 5.99
C ASN A 67 -27.16 -7.95 6.10
N HIS A 68 -26.58 -8.81 5.26
CA HIS A 68 -26.88 -10.25 5.24
C HIS A 68 -26.62 -10.99 6.55
N LYS A 69 -25.79 -10.45 7.45
CA LYS A 69 -25.55 -11.10 8.76
C LYS A 69 -26.72 -10.93 9.73
N GLU A 70 -27.44 -9.81 9.61
CA GLU A 70 -28.51 -9.43 10.54
C GLU A 70 -29.90 -9.43 9.88
N GLY A 71 -29.95 -9.50 8.54
CA GLY A 71 -31.19 -9.33 7.76
C GLY A 71 -31.76 -7.91 7.81
N LYS A 72 -31.04 -6.95 8.38
CA LYS A 72 -31.48 -5.56 8.57
C LYS A 72 -31.10 -4.68 7.37
N ALA A 73 -32.03 -3.83 6.94
CA ALA A 73 -31.78 -2.81 5.94
C ALA A 73 -31.26 -1.53 6.60
N TYR A 74 -30.18 -0.98 6.05
CA TYR A 74 -29.58 0.28 6.49
C TYR A 74 -29.63 1.29 5.35
N THR A 75 -29.93 2.54 5.68
CA THR A 75 -29.94 3.66 4.71
C THR A 75 -28.90 4.68 5.12
N VAL A 76 -28.02 5.05 4.18
CA VAL A 76 -26.97 6.05 4.37
C VAL A 76 -27.37 7.31 3.64
N LYS A 77 -27.55 8.39 4.40
CA LYS A 77 -27.83 9.73 3.88
C LYS A 77 -26.53 10.44 3.56
N CYS A 78 -26.32 10.76 2.29
CA CYS A 78 -25.12 11.42 1.77
C CYS A 78 -25.48 12.78 1.16
N GLY A 79 -26.36 12.80 0.14
CA GLY A 79 -26.85 14.00 -0.54
C GLY A 79 -25.79 15.07 -0.89
N MET A 80 -24.54 14.69 -1.22
CA MET A 80 -23.40 15.62 -1.25
C MET A 80 -22.40 15.36 -2.41
N ARG A 81 -21.49 16.33 -2.63
CA ARG A 81 -20.37 16.24 -3.60
C ARG A 81 -19.03 16.42 -2.89
N GLY A 82 -17.97 15.83 -3.44
CA GLY A 82 -16.59 16.06 -3.00
C GLY A 82 -16.26 15.62 -1.57
N HIS A 83 -17.09 14.78 -0.96
CA HIS A 83 -16.85 14.29 0.39
C HIS A 83 -15.86 13.13 0.39
N LEU A 84 -14.83 13.23 1.23
CA LEU A 84 -13.77 12.23 1.39
C LEU A 84 -13.91 11.40 2.68
N GLY A 85 -15.09 11.44 3.30
CA GLY A 85 -15.42 10.67 4.49
C GLY A 85 -15.89 9.23 4.19
N HIS A 86 -16.37 8.56 5.24
CA HIS A 86 -16.80 7.16 5.19
C HIS A 86 -18.13 7.02 4.46
N ALA A 87 -18.29 5.94 3.68
CA ALA A 87 -19.49 5.55 2.91
C ALA A 87 -20.03 6.52 1.82
N CYS A 88 -19.95 7.83 2.04
CA CYS A 88 -20.48 8.89 1.18
C CYS A 88 -19.41 9.54 0.27
N ASN A 89 -18.43 8.75 -0.18
CA ASN A 89 -17.38 9.22 -1.10
C ASN A 89 -17.59 8.70 -2.52
N ALA A 90 -17.04 9.42 -3.50
CA ALA A 90 -17.20 9.10 -4.92
C ALA A 90 -16.54 7.78 -5.30
N VAL A 91 -15.42 7.42 -4.66
CA VAL A 91 -14.72 6.15 -4.89
C VAL A 91 -15.65 4.97 -4.62
N GLY A 92 -16.23 4.92 -3.41
CA GLY A 92 -17.17 3.88 -3.03
C GLY A 92 -18.47 3.91 -3.83
N TYR A 93 -18.89 5.08 -4.32
CA TYR A 93 -20.04 5.18 -5.22
C TYR A 93 -19.77 4.53 -6.58
N VAL A 94 -18.64 4.86 -7.22
CA VAL A 94 -18.25 4.24 -8.49
C VAL A 94 -18.13 2.72 -8.36
N ASP A 95 -17.53 2.24 -7.26
CA ASP A 95 -17.40 0.81 -7.01
C ASP A 95 -18.78 0.14 -6.80
N ARG A 96 -19.71 0.80 -6.10
CA ARG A 96 -21.10 0.32 -5.94
C ARG A 96 -21.84 0.17 -7.27
N GLU A 97 -21.72 1.17 -8.13
CA GLU A 97 -22.44 1.21 -9.42
C GLU A 97 -21.86 0.20 -10.42
N ILE A 98 -20.54 0.05 -10.47
CA ILE A 98 -19.89 -0.80 -11.48
C ILE A 98 -19.76 -2.26 -11.01
N LEU A 99 -19.29 -2.48 -9.77
CA LEU A 99 -19.05 -3.84 -9.25
C LEU A 99 -20.30 -4.43 -8.60
N GLY A 100 -21.24 -3.58 -8.18
CA GLY A 100 -22.41 -3.98 -7.41
C GLY A 100 -22.14 -4.14 -5.92
N ILE A 101 -23.17 -3.96 -5.10
CA ILE A 101 -23.09 -3.99 -3.63
C ILE A 101 -22.62 -5.36 -3.10
N ASN A 102 -22.93 -6.44 -3.83
CA ASN A 102 -22.58 -7.81 -3.44
C ASN A 102 -21.08 -8.12 -3.56
N HIS A 103 -20.35 -7.39 -4.41
CA HIS A 103 -18.92 -7.57 -4.59
C HIS A 103 -18.10 -6.87 -3.49
N LEU A 104 -18.67 -5.87 -2.82
CA LEU A 104 -17.95 -5.05 -1.86
C LEU A 104 -17.50 -5.84 -0.63
N TYR A 105 -16.31 -5.51 -0.15
CA TYR A 105 -15.76 -6.11 1.06
C TYR A 105 -16.61 -5.78 2.29
N LYS A 106 -16.98 -6.83 3.05
CA LYS A 106 -17.95 -6.76 4.16
C LYS A 106 -17.37 -6.25 5.49
N SER A 107 -16.04 -6.16 5.58
CA SER A 107 -15.34 -5.76 6.81
C SER A 107 -14.43 -4.55 6.56
N PRO A 108 -14.95 -3.38 6.17
CA PRO A 108 -14.13 -2.22 5.88
C PRO A 108 -13.42 -1.66 7.12
N ALA A 109 -12.29 -1.00 6.87
CA ALA A 109 -11.41 -0.49 7.92
C ALA A 109 -12.08 0.52 8.87
N TRP A 110 -13.12 1.23 8.43
CA TRP A 110 -13.83 2.18 9.28
C TRP A 110 -14.70 1.53 10.35
N GLN A 111 -14.94 0.21 10.31
CA GLN A 111 -15.63 -0.50 11.40
C GLN A 111 -14.87 -0.40 12.74
N HIS A 112 -13.57 -0.14 12.69
CA HIS A 112 -12.71 0.03 13.86
C HIS A 112 -12.74 1.44 14.46
N LEU A 113 -13.48 2.38 13.87
CA LEU A 113 -13.61 3.74 14.39
C LEU A 113 -14.37 3.75 15.73
N LYS A 114 -14.03 4.69 16.60
CA LYS A 114 -14.73 4.94 17.88
C LYS A 114 -16.23 5.22 17.71
N ALA A 115 -16.62 5.72 16.54
CA ALA A 115 -18.02 5.92 16.17
C ALA A 115 -18.78 4.59 15.96
N CYS A 116 -18.07 3.51 15.61
CA CYS A 116 -18.67 2.23 15.27
C CYS A 116 -18.53 1.20 16.41
N THR A 117 -17.40 1.18 17.14
CA THR A 117 -17.16 0.18 18.20
C THR A 117 -16.48 0.80 19.43
N LEU A 118 -16.83 0.29 20.63
CA LEU A 118 -16.15 0.62 21.89
C LEU A 118 -14.78 -0.04 22.00
N SER A 119 -14.50 -1.08 21.20
CA SER A 119 -13.23 -1.80 21.20
C SER A 119 -12.13 -1.12 20.37
N SER A 120 -12.39 0.08 19.84
CA SER A 120 -11.45 0.82 18.99
C SER A 120 -10.08 0.96 19.68
N PRO A 121 -8.96 0.66 18.99
CA PRO A 121 -8.81 0.45 17.54
C PRO A 121 -9.01 -1.00 17.07
N ARG A 122 -9.36 -1.94 17.96
CA ARG A 122 -9.62 -3.35 17.60
C ARG A 122 -11.02 -3.51 17.03
N SER A 123 -11.24 -4.61 16.31
CA SER A 123 -12.60 -5.06 15.99
C SER A 123 -13.32 -5.45 17.28
N GLY A 124 -14.62 -5.15 17.30
CA GLY A 124 -15.52 -5.55 18.36
C GLY A 124 -16.96 -5.48 17.86
N PRO A 125 -17.94 -5.78 18.73
CA PRO A 125 -19.33 -5.56 18.39
C PRO A 125 -19.56 -4.08 18.06
N PHE A 126 -20.50 -3.84 17.13
CA PHE A 126 -20.96 -2.47 16.87
C PHE A 126 -21.69 -1.94 18.10
N ARG A 127 -21.59 -0.62 18.30
CA ARG A 127 -22.38 0.07 19.30
C ARG A 127 -23.87 0.04 18.92
N GLU A 128 -24.75 0.04 19.91
CA GLU A 128 -26.19 0.13 19.67
C GLU A 128 -26.60 1.45 19.00
N ASP A 129 -25.86 2.53 19.26
CA ASP A 129 -26.02 3.85 18.65
C ASP A 129 -25.16 4.07 17.39
N ALA A 130 -24.56 3.01 16.83
CA ALA A 130 -23.69 3.13 15.67
C ALA A 130 -24.47 3.64 14.44
N PRO A 131 -23.93 4.63 13.69
CA PRO A 131 -24.60 5.14 12.50
C PRO A 131 -24.59 4.09 11.38
N GLY A 132 -25.62 4.10 10.52
CA GLY A 132 -25.81 3.10 9.47
C GLY A 132 -24.63 2.93 8.49
N TRP A 133 -23.81 3.98 8.30
CA TRP A 133 -22.60 3.89 7.49
C TRP A 133 -21.50 3.00 8.09
N CYS A 134 -21.53 2.70 9.40
CA CYS A 134 -20.60 1.73 10.01
C CYS A 134 -20.76 0.33 9.44
N HIS A 135 -21.98 -0.03 9.01
CA HIS A 135 -22.29 -1.32 8.40
C HIS A 135 -22.08 -1.34 6.88
N ALA A 136 -21.79 -0.18 6.26
CA ALA A 136 -21.65 -0.07 4.82
C ALA A 136 -20.41 -0.79 4.33
N ASN A 137 -20.57 -1.69 3.36
CA ASN A 137 -19.46 -2.38 2.69
C ASN A 137 -18.64 -1.39 1.83
N PHE A 138 -17.37 -1.71 1.59
CA PHE A 138 -16.49 -0.88 0.76
C PHE A 138 -15.37 -1.68 0.15
N GLU A 139 -15.00 -1.38 -1.09
CA GLU A 139 -13.94 -2.07 -1.81
C GLU A 139 -12.59 -1.35 -1.61
N PRO A 140 -11.69 -1.87 -0.76
CA PRO A 140 -10.39 -1.24 -0.51
C PRO A 140 -9.47 -1.23 -1.74
N GLU A 141 -9.73 -2.07 -2.75
CA GLU A 141 -8.94 -2.19 -3.98
C GLU A 141 -9.78 -1.79 -5.23
N GLY A 142 -10.74 -0.88 -5.04
CA GLY A 142 -11.71 -0.48 -6.06
C GLY A 142 -11.12 0.19 -7.31
N LEU A 143 -11.98 0.49 -8.27
CA LEU A 143 -11.59 0.97 -9.59
C LEU A 143 -10.96 2.37 -9.51
N LEU A 144 -11.67 3.32 -8.89
CA LEU A 144 -11.23 4.72 -8.83
C LEU A 144 -9.97 4.88 -7.97
N SER A 145 -9.88 4.13 -6.87
CA SER A 145 -8.69 4.12 -6.02
C SER A 145 -7.48 3.47 -6.72
N SER A 146 -7.71 2.48 -7.59
CA SER A 146 -6.67 1.89 -8.45
C SER A 146 -6.16 2.85 -9.52
N ILE A 147 -7.00 3.76 -10.03
CA ILE A 147 -6.56 4.82 -10.95
C ILE A 147 -5.61 5.79 -10.25
N SER A 148 -5.92 6.20 -9.01
CA SER A 148 -4.99 7.00 -8.20
C SER A 148 -3.67 6.26 -7.95
N ALA A 149 -3.71 4.93 -7.80
CA ALA A 149 -2.51 4.11 -7.63
C ALA A 149 -1.56 4.10 -8.84
N ILE A 150 -2.06 4.40 -10.04
CA ILE A 150 -1.20 4.57 -11.23
C ILE A 150 -0.19 5.69 -10.98
N LEU A 151 -0.60 6.80 -10.35
CA LEU A 151 0.29 7.91 -10.02
C LEU A 151 1.43 7.48 -9.09
N SER A 152 1.13 6.65 -8.07
CA SER A 152 2.17 6.10 -7.19
C SER A 152 3.14 5.20 -7.95
N GLY A 153 2.64 4.38 -8.88
CA GLY A 153 3.47 3.56 -9.77
C GLY A 153 4.36 4.41 -10.67
N THR A 154 3.83 5.49 -11.25
CA THR A 154 4.60 6.44 -12.08
C THR A 154 5.73 7.08 -11.28
N ILE A 155 5.47 7.53 -10.04
CA ILE A 155 6.50 8.11 -9.17
C ILE A 155 7.56 7.06 -8.80
N GLY A 156 7.15 5.83 -8.47
CA GLY A 156 8.07 4.74 -8.17
C GLY A 156 9.00 4.41 -9.35
N ILE A 157 8.45 4.33 -10.56
CA ILE A 157 9.24 4.08 -11.77
C ILE A 157 10.18 5.25 -12.09
N HIS A 158 9.79 6.49 -11.79
CA HIS A 158 10.69 7.62 -11.88
C HIS A 158 11.93 7.47 -10.96
N TYR A 159 11.76 7.03 -9.70
CA TYR A 159 12.89 6.71 -8.83
C TYR A 159 13.81 5.64 -9.44
N GLY A 160 13.24 4.61 -10.07
CA GLY A 160 13.99 3.57 -10.79
C GLY A 160 14.75 4.09 -12.02
N HIS A 161 14.15 4.98 -12.81
CA HIS A 161 14.84 5.58 -13.96
C HIS A 161 16.02 6.45 -13.54
N VAL A 162 15.90 7.18 -12.43
CA VAL A 162 17.04 7.94 -11.85
C VAL A 162 18.20 7.00 -11.51
N LEU A 163 17.91 5.82 -10.93
CA LEU A 163 18.92 4.81 -10.59
C LEU A 163 19.68 4.32 -11.84
N MET A 164 18.96 4.06 -12.93
CA MET A 164 19.52 3.48 -14.15
C MET A 164 20.38 4.48 -14.94
N HIS A 165 19.90 5.72 -15.09
CA HIS A 165 20.51 6.74 -15.96
C HIS A 165 21.65 7.50 -15.32
N PHE A 166 21.51 7.92 -14.05
CA PHE A 166 22.56 8.67 -13.38
C PHE A 166 23.55 7.70 -12.76
N LYS A 167 24.85 7.85 -13.03
CA LYS A 167 25.90 6.97 -12.45
C LYS A 167 26.50 7.52 -11.15
N GLY A 168 26.52 8.84 -10.97
CA GLY A 168 27.10 9.48 -9.78
C GLY A 168 26.17 9.42 -8.55
N HIS A 169 26.72 9.03 -7.40
CA HIS A 169 25.97 8.94 -6.13
C HIS A 169 25.31 10.28 -5.75
N SER A 170 26.05 11.38 -5.83
CA SER A 170 25.53 12.72 -5.48
C SER A 170 24.36 13.14 -6.39
N GLN A 171 24.43 12.80 -7.68
CA GLN A 171 23.38 13.17 -8.64
C GLN A 171 22.09 12.36 -8.42
N ARG A 172 22.22 11.05 -8.12
CA ARG A 172 21.08 10.19 -7.73
C ARG A 172 20.39 10.73 -6.49
N LEU A 173 21.15 11.01 -5.44
CA LEU A 173 20.62 11.51 -4.16
C LEU A 173 19.95 12.87 -4.33
N LYS A 174 20.52 13.80 -5.10
CA LYS A 174 19.90 15.10 -5.39
C LYS A 174 18.53 14.94 -6.05
N GLN A 175 18.42 14.08 -7.05
CA GLN A 175 17.16 13.81 -7.74
C GLN A 175 16.13 13.15 -6.83
N TRP A 176 16.53 12.14 -6.06
CA TRP A 176 15.61 11.43 -5.18
C TRP A 176 15.13 12.29 -4.02
N LEU A 177 16.05 12.98 -3.34
CA LEU A 177 15.71 13.81 -2.18
C LEU A 177 14.90 15.05 -2.58
N SER A 178 15.22 15.71 -3.70
CA SER A 178 14.42 16.85 -4.16
C SER A 178 12.98 16.44 -4.49
N MET A 179 12.78 15.33 -5.19
CA MET A 179 11.44 14.78 -5.45
C MET A 179 10.74 14.37 -4.15
N ALA A 180 11.46 13.66 -3.27
CA ALA A 180 10.90 13.16 -2.01
C ALA A 180 10.43 14.31 -1.11
N ILE A 181 11.27 15.35 -0.93
CA ILE A 181 10.93 16.54 -0.15
C ILE A 181 9.78 17.29 -0.80
N GLY A 182 9.78 17.47 -2.13
CA GLY A 182 8.69 18.12 -2.84
C GLY A 182 7.34 17.43 -2.63
N LEU A 183 7.32 16.09 -2.69
CA LEU A 183 6.13 15.28 -2.42
C LEU A 183 5.69 15.35 -0.96
N LEU A 184 6.63 15.30 0.00
CA LEU A 184 6.30 15.43 1.42
C LEU A 184 5.70 16.81 1.73
N VAL A 185 6.30 17.88 1.23
CA VAL A 185 5.77 19.24 1.37
C VAL A 185 4.36 19.33 0.79
N LEU A 186 4.14 18.82 -0.43
CA LEU A 186 2.82 18.80 -1.05
C LEU A 186 1.80 18.00 -0.21
N ALA A 187 2.19 16.84 0.32
CA ALA A 187 1.32 16.02 1.16
C ALA A 187 0.90 16.75 2.44
N PHE A 188 1.85 17.38 3.13
CA PHE A 188 1.57 18.16 4.33
C PHE A 188 0.72 19.39 4.03
N LEU A 189 0.99 20.11 2.94
CA LEU A 189 0.16 21.24 2.52
C LEU A 189 -1.28 20.80 2.26
N LEU A 190 -1.50 19.71 1.51
CA LEU A 190 -2.85 19.20 1.24
C LEU A 190 -3.59 18.74 2.50
N HIS A 191 -2.87 18.15 3.46
CA HIS A 191 -3.45 17.65 4.70
C HIS A 191 -3.80 18.79 5.67
N PHE A 192 -2.85 19.69 5.94
CA PHE A 192 -2.99 20.78 6.91
C PHE A 192 -3.85 21.93 6.39
N SER A 193 -3.94 22.14 5.08
CA SER A 193 -4.94 23.06 4.48
C SER A 193 -6.37 22.52 4.52
N HIS A 194 -6.57 21.29 5.02
CA HIS A 194 -7.84 20.57 5.01
C HIS A 194 -8.45 20.35 3.61
N ALA A 195 -7.65 20.52 2.54
CA ALA A 195 -8.09 20.27 1.17
C ALA A 195 -8.31 18.78 0.89
N ILE A 196 -7.35 17.92 1.28
CA ILE A 196 -7.39 16.47 1.05
C ILE A 196 -6.83 15.72 2.27
N PRO A 197 -7.65 15.04 3.09
CA PRO A 197 -7.15 14.23 4.20
C PRO A 197 -6.33 13.04 3.70
N ILE A 198 -5.35 12.63 4.50
CA ILE A 198 -4.55 11.44 4.24
C ILE A 198 -5.45 10.22 4.49
N ASN A 199 -5.88 9.57 3.41
CA ASN A 199 -6.77 8.42 3.48
C ASN A 199 -6.26 7.28 2.60
N LYS A 200 -5.79 6.22 3.25
CA LYS A 200 -5.27 5.00 2.61
C LYS A 200 -6.34 4.25 1.81
N GLN A 201 -7.58 4.23 2.28
CA GLN A 201 -8.67 3.44 1.67
C GLN A 201 -9.13 4.06 0.35
N LEU A 202 -9.21 5.40 0.31
CA LEU A 202 -9.54 6.15 -0.91
C LEU A 202 -8.34 6.35 -1.84
N TYR A 203 -7.14 5.97 -1.36
CA TYR A 203 -5.88 6.21 -2.02
C TYR A 203 -5.73 7.68 -2.44
N THR A 204 -5.96 8.60 -1.48
CA THR A 204 -5.99 10.05 -1.76
C THR A 204 -4.64 10.55 -2.24
N ILE A 205 -4.64 11.65 -2.98
CA ILE A 205 -3.41 12.24 -3.50
C ILE A 205 -2.45 12.67 -2.38
N SER A 206 -2.98 13.19 -1.26
CA SER A 206 -2.14 13.49 -0.09
C SER A 206 -1.49 12.23 0.50
N TYR A 207 -2.19 11.09 0.52
CA TYR A 207 -1.62 9.80 0.90
C TYR A 207 -0.55 9.30 -0.10
N VAL A 208 -0.79 9.45 -1.40
CA VAL A 208 0.18 9.13 -2.47
C VAL A 208 1.47 9.93 -2.31
N CYS A 209 1.34 11.26 -2.18
CA CYS A 209 2.49 12.14 -2.02
C CYS A 209 3.26 11.83 -0.72
N LEU A 210 2.55 11.58 0.39
CA LEU A 210 3.18 11.26 1.68
C LEU A 210 3.98 9.95 1.59
N THR A 211 3.36 8.90 1.08
CA THR A 211 3.97 7.56 1.04
C THR A 211 5.10 7.49 0.02
N ALA A 212 4.94 8.10 -1.16
CA ALA A 212 6.00 8.16 -2.16
C ALA A 212 7.19 9.02 -1.71
N GLY A 213 6.92 10.16 -1.05
CA GLY A 213 7.95 11.01 -0.49
C GLY A 213 8.73 10.33 0.65
N ALA A 214 8.01 9.71 1.61
CA ALA A 214 8.63 8.96 2.69
C ALA A 214 9.46 7.78 2.17
N ALA A 215 8.93 7.03 1.18
CA ALA A 215 9.66 5.96 0.53
C ALA A 215 10.93 6.47 -0.16
N GLY A 216 10.90 7.62 -0.82
CA GLY A 216 12.08 8.24 -1.44
C GLY A 216 13.16 8.65 -0.43
N VAL A 217 12.78 9.17 0.74
CA VAL A 217 13.72 9.49 1.84
C VAL A 217 14.36 8.22 2.39
N VAL A 218 13.55 7.21 2.71
CA VAL A 218 14.03 5.92 3.23
C VAL A 218 14.93 5.22 2.21
N PHE A 219 14.55 5.22 0.93
CA PHE A 219 15.35 4.67 -0.15
C PHE A 219 16.69 5.37 -0.29
N SER A 220 16.71 6.71 -0.21
CA SER A 220 17.96 7.49 -0.21
C SER A 220 18.85 7.18 1.00
N GLY A 221 18.25 6.97 2.17
CA GLY A 221 18.97 6.58 3.39
C GLY A 221 19.64 5.22 3.27
N PHE A 222 18.92 4.20 2.79
CA PHE A 222 19.51 2.87 2.54
C PHE A 222 20.60 2.91 1.47
N TYR A 223 20.41 3.70 0.41
CA TYR A 223 21.44 3.88 -0.62
C TYR A 223 22.73 4.50 -0.07
N ILE A 224 22.63 5.51 0.80
CA ILE A 224 23.82 6.07 1.47
C ILE A 224 24.51 5.02 2.32
N LEU A 225 23.73 4.30 3.14
CA LEU A 225 24.26 3.32 4.09
C LEU A 225 24.99 2.16 3.38
N ILE A 226 24.37 1.63 2.31
CA ILE A 226 24.83 0.43 1.62
C ILE A 226 25.83 0.79 0.51
N ASP A 227 25.47 1.68 -0.41
CA ASP A 227 26.26 1.96 -1.62
C ASP A 227 27.31 3.05 -1.44
N VAL A 228 27.13 4.01 -0.51
CA VAL A 228 28.10 5.10 -0.28
C VAL A 228 29.05 4.79 0.87
N TRP A 229 28.55 4.31 2.01
CA TRP A 229 29.37 3.95 3.16
C TRP A 229 29.87 2.50 3.14
N GLY A 230 29.39 1.67 2.21
CA GLY A 230 29.87 0.31 2.01
C GLY A 230 29.46 -0.67 3.11
N LEU A 231 28.49 -0.34 3.97
CA LEU A 231 28.01 -1.21 5.04
C LEU A 231 27.07 -2.30 4.49
N ARG A 232 27.57 -3.17 3.60
CA ARG A 232 26.73 -4.19 2.93
C ARG A 232 26.44 -5.40 3.83
N THR A 233 27.42 -5.86 4.59
CA THR A 233 27.36 -7.13 5.35
C THR A 233 26.14 -7.28 6.27
N PRO A 234 25.74 -6.28 7.09
CA PRO A 234 24.55 -6.43 7.93
C PRO A 234 23.23 -6.40 7.13
N PHE A 235 23.22 -5.90 5.89
CA PHE A 235 22.01 -5.77 5.06
C PHE A 235 21.88 -6.89 4.02
N LEU A 236 22.78 -7.88 3.98
CA LEU A 236 22.73 -8.99 3.02
C LEU A 236 21.42 -9.79 3.10
N PHE A 237 20.88 -9.99 4.30
CA PHE A 237 19.60 -10.70 4.45
C PHE A 237 18.43 -9.93 3.82
N LEU A 238 18.46 -8.59 3.87
CA LEU A 238 17.45 -7.73 3.22
C LEU A 238 17.61 -7.76 1.70
N GLU A 239 18.85 -7.85 1.19
CA GLU A 239 19.12 -8.07 -0.22
C GLU A 239 18.50 -9.39 -0.71
N TRP A 240 18.72 -10.50 0.01
CA TRP A 240 18.14 -11.81 -0.32
C TRP A 240 16.61 -11.80 -0.29
N ILE A 241 16.02 -11.16 0.73
CA ILE A 241 14.57 -10.97 0.82
C ILE A 241 14.06 -10.17 -0.39
N GLY A 242 14.75 -9.09 -0.76
CA GLY A 242 14.38 -8.26 -1.91
C GLY A 242 14.42 -9.02 -3.24
N MET A 243 15.46 -9.83 -3.46
CA MET A 243 15.62 -10.66 -4.66
C MET A 243 14.52 -11.71 -4.83
N ASN A 244 13.92 -12.16 -3.72
CA ASN A 244 12.81 -13.13 -3.68
C ASN A 244 11.50 -12.50 -3.16
N SER A 245 11.34 -11.19 -3.35
CA SER A 245 10.25 -10.41 -2.75
C SER A 245 8.85 -10.93 -3.09
N MET A 246 8.62 -11.44 -4.30
CA MET A 246 7.32 -11.97 -4.70
C MET A 246 6.97 -13.27 -3.95
N LEU A 247 7.93 -14.19 -3.85
CA LEU A 247 7.76 -15.44 -3.11
C LEU A 247 7.47 -15.14 -1.64
N ILE A 248 8.22 -14.23 -1.04
CA ILE A 248 8.06 -13.85 0.37
C ILE A 248 6.72 -13.15 0.59
N PHE A 249 6.27 -12.31 -0.35
CA PHE A 249 4.94 -11.70 -0.29
C PHE A 249 3.84 -12.77 -0.32
N VAL A 250 3.92 -13.74 -1.22
CA VAL A 250 2.92 -14.82 -1.34
C VAL A 250 2.93 -15.73 -0.10
N LEU A 251 4.10 -16.15 0.37
CA LEU A 251 4.20 -17.05 1.52
C LEU A 251 3.87 -16.36 2.85
N GLY A 252 4.39 -15.14 3.03
CA GLY A 252 4.26 -14.37 4.27
C GLY A 252 3.03 -13.49 4.33
N ALA A 253 2.90 -12.53 3.41
CA ALA A 253 1.84 -11.53 3.50
C ALA A 253 0.44 -12.09 3.23
N GLN A 254 0.30 -13.08 2.33
CA GLN A 254 -0.97 -13.80 2.15
C GLN A 254 -1.18 -14.90 3.21
N GLY A 255 -0.21 -15.09 4.11
CA GLY A 255 -0.31 -16.06 5.20
C GLY A 255 -0.39 -17.50 4.74
N ILE A 256 -0.04 -17.84 3.49
CA ILE A 256 -0.13 -19.21 2.96
C ILE A 256 0.76 -20.14 3.77
N LEU A 257 2.00 -19.72 4.05
CA LEU A 257 2.91 -20.52 4.84
C LEU A 257 2.46 -20.62 6.30
N ALA A 258 1.99 -19.52 6.87
CA ALA A 258 1.44 -19.52 8.22
C ALA A 258 0.21 -20.44 8.32
N ALA A 259 -0.67 -20.44 7.33
CA ALA A 259 -1.84 -21.31 7.26
C ALA A 259 -1.44 -22.78 7.10
N PHE A 260 -0.44 -23.07 6.27
CA PHE A 260 0.10 -24.42 6.11
C PHE A 260 0.68 -24.96 7.43
N ILE A 261 1.53 -24.17 8.10
CA ILE A 261 2.16 -24.57 9.37
C ILE A 261 1.11 -24.68 10.49
N ASN A 262 0.18 -23.73 10.60
CA ASN A 262 -0.88 -23.77 11.60
C ASN A 262 -1.95 -24.83 11.31
N GLY A 263 -2.03 -25.34 10.07
CA GLY A 263 -2.90 -26.46 9.73
C GLY A 263 -2.49 -27.76 10.43
N TRP A 264 -1.25 -27.87 10.90
CA TRP A 264 -0.78 -28.98 11.71
C TRP A 264 -0.88 -28.64 13.20
N TYR A 265 -2.03 -28.97 13.78
CA TYR A 265 -2.30 -28.79 15.21
C TYR A 265 -2.36 -30.14 15.93
N TYR A 266 -1.98 -30.14 17.21
CA TYR A 266 -2.05 -31.33 18.05
C TYR A 266 -3.29 -31.28 18.94
N ASN A 267 -4.25 -32.17 18.68
CA ASN A 267 -5.54 -32.33 19.34
C ASN A 267 -6.52 -31.13 19.28
N ASN A 268 -6.06 -29.89 19.50
CA ASN A 268 -6.89 -28.67 19.46
C ASN A 268 -6.35 -27.63 18.47
N PRO A 269 -7.23 -26.89 17.77
CA PRO A 269 -6.83 -25.83 16.82
C PRO A 269 -6.00 -24.71 17.46
N ASP A 270 -6.17 -24.46 18.76
CA ASP A 270 -5.45 -23.43 19.51
C ASP A 270 -4.03 -23.85 19.92
N LYS A 271 -3.65 -25.11 19.73
CA LYS A 271 -2.36 -25.68 20.12
C LYS A 271 -1.47 -25.95 18.90
N THR A 272 -1.18 -24.90 18.14
CA THR A 272 -0.16 -24.96 17.08
C THR A 272 1.23 -24.66 17.62
N LEU A 273 2.26 -25.19 16.96
CA LEU A 273 3.67 -24.92 17.30
C LEU A 273 3.96 -23.41 17.32
N VAL A 274 3.39 -22.67 16.36
CA VAL A 274 3.53 -21.21 16.26
C VAL A 274 2.94 -20.51 17.48
N THR A 275 1.73 -20.92 17.89
CA THR A 275 1.05 -20.35 19.06
C THR A 275 1.80 -20.67 20.36
N TRP A 276 2.39 -21.87 20.43
CA TRP A 276 3.23 -22.27 21.56
C TRP A 276 4.50 -21.41 21.66
N ILE A 277 5.25 -21.27 20.56
CA ILE A 277 6.48 -20.45 20.50
C ILE A 277 6.15 -19.00 20.84
N LYS A 278 5.11 -18.43 20.22
CA LYS A 278 4.70 -17.04 20.47
C LYS A 278 4.38 -16.81 21.95
N THR A 279 3.60 -17.71 22.56
CA THR A 279 3.16 -17.56 23.95
C THR A 279 4.33 -17.76 24.92
N HIS A 280 5.04 -18.89 24.84
CA HIS A 280 6.04 -19.25 25.85
C HIS A 280 7.39 -18.55 25.67
N VAL A 281 7.82 -18.30 24.42
CA VAL A 281 9.15 -17.71 24.17
C VAL A 281 9.10 -16.18 24.18
N PHE A 282 8.03 -15.58 23.64
CA PHE A 282 7.96 -14.14 23.48
C PHE A 282 6.99 -13.44 24.44
N ILE A 283 5.79 -13.97 24.67
CA ILE A 283 4.82 -13.30 25.54
C ILE A 283 5.19 -13.49 27.00
N ASP A 284 5.47 -14.71 27.44
CA ASP A 284 5.78 -15.03 28.84
C ASP A 284 7.12 -14.43 29.27
N ALA A 285 8.12 -14.41 28.39
CA ALA A 285 9.42 -13.79 28.67
C ALA A 285 9.31 -12.28 28.94
N TRP A 286 8.41 -11.58 28.22
CA TRP A 286 8.29 -10.11 28.29
C TRP A 286 7.05 -9.62 29.05
N HIS A 287 6.23 -10.54 29.58
CA HIS A 287 5.01 -10.27 30.35
C HIS A 287 4.04 -9.27 29.67
N SER A 288 4.11 -9.15 28.35
CA SER A 288 3.37 -8.15 27.58
C SER A 288 2.98 -8.70 26.23
N TRP A 289 1.67 -8.73 25.97
CA TRP A 289 1.13 -9.30 24.75
C TRP A 289 1.53 -8.50 23.50
N ASN A 290 1.54 -7.17 23.61
CA ASN A 290 1.89 -6.27 22.50
C ASN A 290 3.39 -6.36 22.18
N LEU A 291 4.24 -6.29 23.20
CA LEU A 291 5.70 -6.35 23.01
C LEU A 291 6.14 -7.75 22.56
N GLY A 292 5.61 -8.80 23.20
CA GLY A 292 5.89 -10.19 22.79
C GLY A 292 5.48 -10.48 21.36
N THR A 293 4.30 -9.99 20.92
CA THR A 293 3.88 -10.14 19.51
C THR A 293 4.80 -9.36 18.56
N LEU A 294 5.20 -8.14 18.91
CA LEU A 294 6.12 -7.36 18.09
C LEU A 294 7.48 -8.06 17.93
N LEU A 295 8.05 -8.55 19.04
CA LEU A 295 9.32 -9.25 19.04
C LEU A 295 9.25 -10.58 18.28
N TYR A 296 8.14 -11.30 18.38
CA TYR A 296 7.91 -12.49 17.57
C TYR A 296 7.96 -12.17 16.07
N VAL A 297 7.30 -11.09 15.61
CA VAL A 297 7.35 -10.70 14.19
C VAL A 297 8.77 -10.31 13.79
N ILE A 298 9.45 -9.49 14.60
CA ILE A 298 10.79 -8.99 14.27
C ILE A 298 11.84 -10.10 14.26
N PHE A 299 11.82 -11.00 15.24
CA PHE A 299 12.89 -11.98 15.43
C PHE A 299 12.55 -13.37 14.91
N ALA A 300 11.30 -13.81 14.98
CA ALA A 300 10.92 -15.12 14.44
C ALA A 300 10.57 -15.02 12.96
N GLU A 301 9.64 -14.12 12.58
CA GLU A 301 9.17 -14.08 11.20
C GLU A 301 10.19 -13.49 10.23
N ILE A 302 10.75 -12.30 10.52
CA ILE A 302 11.74 -11.68 9.60
C ILE A 302 12.98 -12.55 9.47
N THR A 303 13.50 -13.12 10.57
CA THR A 303 14.64 -14.02 10.50
C THR A 303 14.31 -15.31 9.75
N PHE A 304 13.13 -15.89 9.97
CA PHE A 304 12.69 -17.06 9.21
C PHE A 304 12.66 -16.77 7.70
N TYR A 305 12.04 -15.67 7.28
CA TYR A 305 12.00 -15.29 5.86
C TYR A 305 13.39 -14.91 5.32
N GLY A 306 14.25 -14.32 6.14
CA GLY A 306 15.64 -14.03 5.79
C GLY A 306 16.46 -15.29 5.54
N VAL A 307 16.31 -16.31 6.41
CA VAL A 307 16.97 -17.62 6.24
C VAL A 307 16.41 -18.33 5.00
N LEU A 308 15.09 -18.36 4.84
CA LEU A 308 14.45 -18.95 3.66
C LEU A 308 14.96 -18.29 2.37
N ALA A 309 14.99 -16.96 2.33
CA ALA A 309 15.51 -16.20 1.20
C ALA A 309 17.00 -16.47 0.94
N GLY A 310 17.80 -16.62 1.99
CA GLY A 310 19.22 -16.99 1.89
C GLY A 310 19.43 -18.40 1.32
N ILE A 311 18.61 -19.37 1.71
CA ILE A 311 18.63 -20.72 1.13
C ILE A 311 18.26 -20.67 -0.36
N LEU A 312 17.19 -19.97 -0.72
CA LEU A 312 16.78 -19.78 -2.12
C LEU A 312 17.88 -19.12 -2.96
N HIS A 313 18.52 -18.08 -2.41
CA HIS A 313 19.65 -17.40 -3.03
C HIS A 313 20.82 -18.36 -3.27
N LYS A 314 21.20 -19.17 -2.28
CA LYS A 314 22.26 -20.18 -2.41
C LYS A 314 21.93 -21.25 -3.45
N LEU A 315 20.66 -21.60 -3.59
CA LEU A 315 20.17 -22.54 -4.61
C LEU A 315 20.00 -21.91 -6.01
N GLY A 316 20.22 -20.59 -6.15
CA GLY A 316 20.04 -19.87 -7.41
C GLY A 316 18.59 -19.77 -7.87
N MET A 317 17.62 -20.03 -7.00
CA MET A 317 16.20 -19.97 -7.32
C MET A 317 15.67 -18.57 -7.04
N TYR A 318 15.17 -17.90 -8.09
CA TYR A 318 14.58 -16.57 -8.00
C TYR A 318 13.21 -16.57 -8.64
N TRP A 319 12.17 -16.31 -7.85
CA TRP A 319 10.82 -16.16 -8.38
C TRP A 319 10.59 -14.71 -8.78
N LYS A 320 10.77 -14.45 -10.08
CA LYS A 320 10.57 -13.14 -10.72
C LYS A 320 9.25 -13.14 -11.50
N LEU A 321 8.67 -11.95 -11.65
CA LEU A 321 7.50 -11.70 -12.50
C LEU A 321 7.88 -11.64 -13.98
#